data_AF-A0A4D6WMY8-F1
#
_entry.id   AF-A0A4D6WMY8-F1
#
_cell.length_a   1.000
_cell.length_b   1.000
_cell.length_c   1.000
_cell.angle_alpha   90.00
_cell.angle_beta   90.00
_cell.angle_gamma   90.00
#
_symmetry.space_group_name_H-M   'P 1'
#
loop_
_entity.id
_entity.type
_entity.pdbx_description
1 polymer ?
#
loop_
_entity_poly.entity_id
_entity_poly.type
_entity_poly.pdbx_seq_one_letter_code
_entity_poly.pdbx_strand_id
1 'polypeptide(L)'
;MQLNIYLISHPIIKLLSSSIVSSNTEKLIAINQYKNLGLLLIYEITRKYIQIQTIYIKNINTYKEISLLKPYQHYYIFTNLQDTYKMLSEIELIVPNIQIFDIEYKNISAIQNDQNLINNFIHYEQTNTQIIILDNVLKESHIIQLIKYLNLYKAIPISRIHIACIACYNHILNIIGMQYPELKIYTTKIIK
;
A
#
# COMPACT_ATOMS: atom_id res chain seq x y z
N MET A 1 12.33 -19.94 1.64
CA MET A 1 11.43 -19.03 0.90
C MET A 1 12.22 -17.88 0.35
N GLN A 2 12.05 -17.55 -0.94
CA GLN A 2 12.57 -16.32 -1.53
C GLN A 2 11.40 -15.33 -1.68
N LEU A 3 11.00 -14.68 -0.59
CA LEU A 3 10.03 -13.58 -0.60
C LEU A 3 10.68 -12.37 0.06
N ASN A 4 10.51 -11.19 -0.55
CA ASN A 4 11.08 -9.95 -0.04
C ASN A 4 10.18 -9.35 1.05
N ILE A 5 10.32 -9.85 2.28
CA ILE A 5 9.57 -9.37 3.44
C ILE A 5 10.37 -8.29 4.16
N TYR A 6 9.79 -7.10 4.27
CA TYR A 6 10.31 -5.97 5.02
C TYR A 6 9.52 -5.85 6.33
N LEU A 7 10.11 -6.33 7.41
CA LEU A 7 9.56 -6.14 8.76
C LEU A 7 9.95 -4.75 9.27
N ILE A 8 8.98 -3.86 9.39
CA ILE A 8 9.21 -2.49 9.82
C ILE A 8 9.31 -2.45 11.35
N SER A 9 10.53 -2.25 11.84
CA SER A 9 10.88 -2.40 13.25
C SER A 9 11.18 -1.08 13.98
N HIS A 10 10.71 0.05 13.47
CA HIS A 10 10.89 1.34 14.15
C HIS A 10 10.28 1.29 15.57
N PRO A 11 10.93 1.83 16.62
CA PRO A 11 10.46 1.69 18.00
C PRO A 11 8.99 2.12 18.20
N ILE A 12 8.59 3.23 17.58
CA ILE A 12 7.21 3.73 17.64
C ILE A 12 6.23 2.74 16.98
N ILE A 13 6.59 2.18 15.82
CA ILE A 13 5.75 1.21 15.10
C ILE A 13 5.64 -0.09 15.90
N LYS A 14 6.72 -0.52 16.56
CA LYS A 14 6.73 -1.69 17.43
C LYS A 14 5.81 -1.49 18.65
N LEU A 15 5.86 -0.30 19.27
CA LEU A 15 4.96 0.05 20.37
C LEU A 15 3.49 0.04 19.93
N LEU A 16 3.16 0.76 18.83
CA LEU A 16 1.80 0.85 18.31
C LEU A 16 1.24 -0.50 17.82
N SER A 17 2.06 -1.31 17.15
CA SER A 17 1.64 -2.64 16.68
C SER A 17 1.43 -3.61 17.85
N SER A 18 2.26 -3.52 18.90
CA SER A 18 2.09 -4.34 20.10
C SER A 18 0.81 -4.01 20.85
N SER A 19 0.45 -2.73 20.98
CA SER A 19 -0.78 -2.31 21.63
C SER A 19 -1.99 -2.85 20.87
N ILE A 20 -2.06 -2.64 19.55
CA ILE A 20 -3.17 -3.11 18.70
C ILE A 20 -3.44 -4.62 18.84
N VAL A 21 -2.39 -5.44 18.96
CA VAL A 21 -2.54 -6.90 19.07
C VAL A 21 -2.84 -7.36 20.50
N SER A 22 -2.45 -6.59 21.51
CA SER A 22 -2.51 -7.00 22.92
C SER A 22 -3.80 -6.63 23.63
N SER A 23 -4.60 -5.66 23.16
CA SER A 23 -5.48 -4.95 24.08
C SER A 23 -6.97 -4.93 23.75
N ASN A 24 -7.72 -5.26 24.82
CA ASN A 24 -8.96 -4.66 25.30
C ASN A 24 -8.84 -3.11 25.48
N THR A 25 -8.27 -2.40 24.52
CA THR A 25 -8.16 -0.93 24.56
C THR A 25 -9.49 -0.27 24.22
N GLU A 26 -9.75 0.88 24.83
CA GLU A 26 -10.84 1.77 24.43
C GLU A 26 -10.82 2.03 22.91
N LYS A 27 -12.00 1.96 22.28
CA LYS A 27 -12.16 2.02 20.83
C LYS A 27 -11.49 3.25 20.19
N LEU A 28 -11.50 4.40 20.88
CA LEU A 28 -10.91 5.65 20.40
C LEU A 28 -9.37 5.61 20.35
N ILE A 29 -8.74 5.05 21.39
CA ILE A 29 -7.28 4.88 21.44
C ILE A 29 -6.83 3.94 20.32
N ALA A 30 -7.57 2.84 20.11
CA ALA A 30 -7.31 1.93 19.00
C ALA A 30 -7.37 2.66 17.64
N ILE A 31 -8.39 3.52 17.41
CA ILE A 31 -8.52 4.29 16.15
C ILE A 31 -7.28 5.15 15.89
N ASN A 32 -6.81 5.90 16.88
CA ASN A 32 -5.63 6.76 16.72
C ASN A 32 -4.34 5.94 16.50
N GLN A 33 -4.24 4.76 17.11
CA GLN A 33 -3.11 3.86 16.87
C GLN A 33 -3.11 3.32 15.43
N TYR A 34 -4.26 2.91 14.90
CA TYR A 34 -4.39 2.50 13.49
C TYR A 34 -4.04 3.65 12.54
N LYS A 35 -4.52 4.88 12.82
CA LYS A 35 -4.15 6.09 12.06
C LYS A 35 -2.64 6.28 11.97
N ASN A 36 -1.99 6.38 13.14
CA ASN A 36 -0.55 6.62 13.23
C ASN A 36 0.28 5.49 12.62
N LEU A 37 -0.15 4.24 12.82
CA LEU A 37 0.56 3.10 12.27
C LEU A 37 0.42 3.05 10.75
N GLY A 38 -0.79 3.27 10.21
CA GLY A 38 -1.01 3.38 8.76
C GLY A 38 -0.16 4.47 8.13
N LEU A 39 -0.09 5.64 8.78
CA LEU A 39 0.75 6.75 8.36
C LEU A 39 2.24 6.37 8.27
N LEU A 40 2.77 5.79 9.34
CA LEU A 40 4.18 5.39 9.41
C LEU A 40 4.50 4.24 8.45
N LEU A 41 3.56 3.31 8.26
CA LEU A 41 3.68 2.20 7.31
C LEU A 41 3.79 2.73 5.88
N ILE A 42 2.87 3.62 5.48
CA ILE A 42 2.89 4.22 4.15
C ILE A 42 4.11 5.10 3.96
N TYR A 43 4.53 5.86 4.98
CA TYR A 43 5.76 6.66 4.92
C TYR A 43 6.98 5.79 4.57
N GLU A 44 7.18 4.66 5.25
CA GLU A 44 8.32 3.76 4.99
C GLU A 44 8.30 3.16 3.57
N ILE A 45 7.12 2.82 3.07
CA ILE A 45 6.96 2.28 1.71
C ILE A 45 7.27 3.38 0.70
N THR A 46 6.60 4.52 0.84
CA THR A 46 6.62 5.60 -0.15
C THR A 46 7.97 6.30 -0.22
N ARG A 47 8.72 6.34 0.89
CA ARG A 47 10.10 6.85 0.95
C ARG A 47 11.01 6.25 -0.14
N LYS A 48 10.78 5.00 -0.55
CA LYS A 48 11.59 4.32 -1.59
C LYS A 48 11.02 4.45 -3.01
N TYR A 49 9.71 4.63 -3.15
CA TYR A 49 9.03 4.51 -4.45
C TYR A 49 8.52 5.82 -5.02
N ILE A 50 8.38 6.85 -4.20
CA ILE A 50 8.06 8.19 -4.66
C ILE A 50 9.28 8.77 -5.39
N GLN A 51 9.10 9.10 -6.66
CA GLN A 51 10.11 9.83 -7.44
C GLN A 51 9.81 11.33 -7.38
N ILE A 52 10.85 12.08 -7.01
CA ILE A 52 10.84 13.53 -6.94
C ILE A 52 11.74 14.05 -8.07
N GLN A 53 11.31 15.12 -8.73
CA GLN A 53 12.13 15.90 -9.65
C GLN A 53 12.35 17.30 -9.08
N THR A 54 13.56 17.82 -9.23
CA THR A 54 13.89 19.20 -8.87
C THR A 54 13.72 20.10 -10.09
N ILE A 55 12.99 21.19 -9.92
CA ILE A 55 12.80 22.21 -10.95
C ILE A 55 13.39 23.52 -10.46
N TYR A 56 13.96 24.28 -11.39
CA TYR A 56 14.63 25.54 -11.12
C TYR A 56 13.79 26.68 -11.67
N ILE A 57 13.33 27.56 -10.80
CA ILE A 57 12.67 28.81 -11.18
C ILE A 57 13.70 29.92 -11.15
N LYS A 58 13.99 30.51 -12.31
CA LYS A 58 14.85 31.68 -12.42
C LYS A 58 14.07 32.93 -12.03
N ASN A 59 14.46 33.54 -10.93
CA ASN A 59 14.05 34.89 -10.55
C ASN A 59 15.06 35.91 -11.10
N ILE A 60 14.73 37.20 -11.03
CA ILE A 60 15.55 38.30 -11.58
C ILE A 60 16.99 38.23 -11.07
N ASN A 61 17.20 37.92 -9.79
CA ASN A 61 18.53 37.90 -9.15
C ASN A 61 18.91 36.56 -8.51
N THR A 62 18.03 35.56 -8.52
CA THR A 62 18.25 34.29 -7.81
C THR A 62 17.63 33.12 -8.55
N TYR A 63 18.06 31.91 -8.23
CA TYR A 63 17.36 30.69 -8.61
C TYR A 63 16.65 30.13 -7.38
N LYS A 64 15.39 29.70 -7.55
CA LYS A 64 14.63 28.99 -6.54
C LYS A 64 14.48 27.54 -6.97
N GLU A 65 14.95 26.62 -6.14
CA GLU A 65 14.71 25.19 -6.30
C GLU A 65 13.36 24.80 -5.71
N ILE A 66 12.63 23.94 -6.44
CA ILE A 66 11.38 23.34 -5.98
C ILE A 66 11.41 21.86 -6.28
N SER A 67 11.11 21.05 -5.26
CA SER A 67 10.96 19.60 -5.38
C SER A 67 9.50 19.26 -5.64
N LEU A 68 9.20 18.65 -6.80
CA LEU A 68 7.86 18.20 -7.15
C LEU A 68 7.84 16.70 -7.41
N LEU A 69 6.67 16.08 -7.29
CA LEU A 69 6.46 14.73 -7.79
C LEU A 69 6.74 14.67 -9.29
N LYS A 70 7.37 13.58 -9.73
CA LYS A 70 7.63 13.37 -11.15
C LYS A 70 6.31 13.29 -11.92
N PRO A 71 6.15 14.07 -13.02
CA PRO A 71 4.94 14.05 -13.81
C PRO A 71 4.79 12.68 -14.48
N TYR A 72 3.54 12.30 -14.76
CA TYR A 72 3.17 11.02 -15.39
C TYR A 72 3.44 9.76 -14.55
N GLN A 73 3.83 9.90 -13.27
CA GLN A 73 3.86 8.79 -12.33
C GLN A 73 2.56 8.72 -11.54
N HIS A 74 1.93 7.54 -11.54
CA HIS A 74 0.66 7.29 -10.88
C HIS A 74 0.89 6.40 -9.65
N TYR A 75 0.22 6.73 -8.54
CA TYR A 75 0.29 5.96 -7.30
C TYR A 75 -1.14 5.56 -6.92
N TYR A 76 -1.35 4.25 -6.77
CA TYR A 76 -2.65 3.68 -6.43
C TYR A 76 -2.57 2.90 -5.13
N ILE A 77 -3.55 3.11 -4.26
CA ILE A 77 -3.81 2.25 -3.10
C ILE A 77 -5.06 1.44 -3.38
N PHE A 78 -4.92 0.12 -3.33
CA PHE A 78 -6.03 -0.81 -3.34
C PHE A 78 -6.25 -1.34 -1.92
N THR A 79 -7.45 -1.17 -1.40
CA THR A 79 -7.74 -1.51 -0.01
C THR A 79 -9.21 -1.83 0.18
N ASN A 80 -9.54 -2.54 1.25
CA ASN A 80 -10.93 -2.68 1.69
C ASN A 80 -11.23 -1.55 2.69
N LEU A 81 -12.01 -0.55 2.27
CA LEU A 81 -12.31 0.63 3.09
C LEU A 81 -12.95 0.24 4.43
N GLN A 82 -13.79 -0.81 4.47
CA GLN A 82 -14.43 -1.26 5.70
C GLN A 82 -13.40 -1.60 6.78
N ASP A 83 -12.29 -2.23 6.39
CA ASP A 83 -11.25 -2.66 7.30
C ASP A 83 -10.22 -1.53 7.55
N THR A 84 -9.88 -0.74 6.52
CA THR A 84 -8.73 0.17 6.57
C THR A 84 -9.08 1.65 6.70
N TYR A 85 -10.35 2.05 6.78
CA TYR A 85 -10.75 3.48 6.79
C TYR A 85 -9.98 4.31 7.84
N LYS A 86 -9.66 3.70 8.99
CA LYS A 86 -8.92 4.34 10.08
C LYS A 86 -7.51 4.75 9.66
N MET A 87 -6.87 4.08 8.70
CA MET A 87 -5.52 4.43 8.24
C MET A 87 -5.54 5.52 7.17
N LEU A 88 -6.57 5.52 6.32
CA LEU A 88 -6.57 6.27 5.07
C LEU A 88 -6.62 7.77 5.27
N SER A 89 -7.27 8.24 6.35
CA SER A 89 -7.42 9.68 6.61
C SER A 89 -6.10 10.44 6.71
N GLU A 90 -5.03 9.77 7.15
CA GLU A 90 -3.71 10.39 7.27
C GLU A 90 -2.82 10.14 6.04
N ILE A 91 -3.13 9.13 5.23
CA ILE A 91 -2.29 8.72 4.10
C ILE A 91 -2.29 9.79 2.99
N GLU A 92 -3.46 10.36 2.70
CA GLU A 92 -3.60 11.44 1.71
C GLU A 92 -2.84 12.72 2.11
N LEU A 93 -2.53 12.89 3.41
CA LEU A 93 -1.77 14.05 3.90
C LEU A 93 -0.28 13.98 3.55
N ILE A 94 0.30 12.76 3.45
CA ILE A 94 1.73 12.59 3.21
C ILE A 94 2.04 12.41 1.72
N VAL A 95 1.16 11.75 0.97
CA VAL A 95 1.41 11.45 -0.45
C VAL A 95 0.40 12.19 -1.31
N PRO A 96 0.75 13.39 -1.81
CA PRO A 96 -0.14 14.10 -2.71
C PRO A 96 -0.33 13.28 -4.00
N ASN A 97 -1.54 13.33 -4.55
CA ASN A 97 -1.95 12.64 -5.79
C ASN A 97 -1.98 11.11 -5.73
N ILE A 98 -1.98 10.49 -4.53
CA ILE A 98 -2.31 9.07 -4.41
C ILE A 98 -3.82 8.88 -4.62
N GLN A 99 -4.20 7.94 -5.48
CA GLN A 99 -5.61 7.58 -5.68
C GLN A 99 -5.91 6.30 -4.91
N ILE A 100 -6.97 6.33 -4.10
CA ILE A 100 -7.38 5.21 -3.25
C ILE A 100 -8.62 4.58 -3.88
N PHE A 101 -8.57 3.27 -4.08
CA PHE A 101 -9.67 2.46 -4.58
C PHE A 101 -10.14 1.51 -3.49
N ASP A 102 -11.43 1.59 -3.20
CA ASP A 102 -12.11 0.56 -2.44
C ASP A 102 -12.23 -0.68 -3.31
N ILE A 103 -11.88 -1.82 -2.72
CA ILE A 103 -12.09 -3.11 -3.33
C ILE A 103 -12.80 -4.02 -2.33
N GLU A 104 -14.04 -4.36 -2.68
CA GLU A 104 -14.91 -5.19 -1.85
C GLU A 104 -14.77 -6.66 -2.23
N TYR A 105 -13.78 -7.36 -1.67
CA TYR A 105 -13.50 -8.74 -2.07
C TYR A 105 -14.46 -9.80 -1.49
N LYS A 106 -15.75 -9.51 -1.34
CA LYS A 106 -16.69 -10.39 -0.62
C LYS A 106 -17.28 -11.52 -1.47
N ASN A 107 -17.48 -11.32 -2.77
CA ASN A 107 -18.13 -12.29 -3.67
C ASN A 107 -17.65 -12.14 -5.13
N ILE A 108 -17.90 -13.15 -5.98
CA ILE A 108 -17.52 -13.16 -7.41
C ILE A 108 -18.08 -11.95 -8.18
N SER A 109 -19.30 -11.52 -7.85
CA SER A 109 -19.89 -10.30 -8.43
C SER A 109 -19.11 -9.04 -8.05
N ALA A 110 -18.55 -9.00 -6.84
CA ALA A 110 -17.73 -7.88 -6.40
C ALA A 110 -16.39 -7.88 -7.14
N ILE A 111 -15.79 -9.05 -7.41
CA ILE A 111 -14.57 -9.16 -8.24
C ILE A 111 -14.80 -8.55 -9.64
N GLN A 112 -15.95 -8.76 -10.26
CA GLN A 112 -16.26 -8.14 -11.57
C GLN A 112 -16.39 -6.61 -11.46
N ASN A 113 -17.02 -6.11 -10.41
CA ASN A 113 -17.11 -4.68 -10.15
C ASN A 113 -15.73 -4.07 -9.92
N ASP A 114 -14.88 -4.74 -9.16
CA ASP A 114 -13.50 -4.34 -8.88
C ASP A 114 -12.68 -4.27 -10.18
N GLN A 115 -12.82 -5.27 -11.05
CA GLN A 115 -12.18 -5.27 -12.37
C GLN A 115 -12.67 -4.11 -13.24
N ASN A 116 -13.97 -3.80 -13.23
CA ASN A 116 -14.54 -2.67 -13.96
C ASN A 116 -14.02 -1.33 -13.42
N LEU A 117 -13.93 -1.18 -12.10
CA LEU A 117 -13.31 0.00 -11.47
C LEU A 117 -11.87 0.13 -11.93
N ILE A 118 -11.06 -0.92 -11.79
CA ILE A 118 -9.65 -0.91 -12.20
C ILE A 118 -9.54 -0.61 -13.71
N ASN A 119 -10.45 -1.10 -14.55
CA ASN A 119 -10.47 -0.81 -15.98
C ASN A 119 -10.70 0.66 -16.31
N ASN A 120 -11.53 1.34 -15.54
CA ASN A 120 -11.87 2.75 -15.77
C ASN A 120 -10.72 3.68 -15.39
N PHE A 121 -9.90 3.31 -14.39
CA PHE A 121 -8.85 4.17 -13.86
C PHE A 121 -7.44 3.79 -14.31
N ILE A 122 -7.20 2.51 -14.54
CA ILE A 122 -5.91 1.98 -14.99
C ILE A 122 -6.05 1.55 -16.44
N HIS A 123 -5.60 2.41 -17.34
CA HIS A 123 -5.51 2.08 -18.76
C HIS A 123 -4.33 1.14 -19.03
N TYR A 124 -4.52 0.25 -20.00
CA TYR A 124 -3.45 -0.53 -20.59
C TYR A 124 -2.38 0.47 -21.09
N GLU A 125 -1.10 0.21 -20.85
CA GLU A 125 0.06 1.09 -21.15
C GLU A 125 0.47 2.14 -20.10
N GLN A 126 -0.13 2.18 -18.91
CA GLN A 126 0.43 2.97 -17.80
C GLN A 126 1.71 2.33 -17.24
N THR A 127 2.81 2.49 -17.99
CA THR A 127 4.14 1.96 -17.68
C THR A 127 4.85 2.73 -16.56
N ASN A 128 4.20 3.64 -15.86
CA ASN A 128 4.76 4.40 -14.73
C ASN A 128 3.81 4.40 -13.52
N THR A 129 3.25 3.23 -13.21
CA THR A 129 2.31 3.05 -12.10
C THR A 129 2.95 2.29 -10.94
N GLN A 130 2.80 2.81 -9.72
CA GLN A 130 3.13 2.11 -8.48
C GLN A 130 1.83 1.73 -7.76
N ILE A 131 1.74 0.48 -7.33
CA ILE A 131 0.56 -0.05 -6.65
C ILE A 131 0.93 -0.44 -5.22
N ILE A 132 0.12 -0.01 -4.27
CA ILE A 132 0.16 -0.44 -2.88
C ILE A 132 -1.16 -1.15 -2.58
N ILE A 133 -1.10 -2.42 -2.18
CA ILE A 133 -2.24 -3.15 -1.66
C ILE A 133 -2.19 -3.02 -0.14
N LEU A 134 -3.13 -2.29 0.45
CA LEU A 134 -3.18 -2.01 1.89
C LEU A 134 -4.20 -2.93 2.57
N ASP A 135 -3.82 -3.52 3.70
CA ASP A 135 -4.71 -4.33 4.52
C ASP A 135 -4.32 -4.22 6.01
N ASN A 136 -5.26 -4.45 6.92
CA ASN A 136 -4.92 -4.56 8.35
C ASN A 136 -4.19 -5.88 8.63
N VAL A 137 -4.84 -6.98 8.24
CA VAL A 137 -4.36 -8.34 8.45
C VAL A 137 -4.54 -9.08 7.14
N LEU A 138 -3.43 -9.53 6.57
CA LEU A 138 -3.46 -10.14 5.26
C LEU A 138 -4.37 -11.37 5.22
N LYS A 139 -5.27 -11.44 4.23
CA LYS A 139 -6.13 -12.62 3.97
C LYS A 139 -5.80 -13.19 2.58
N GLU A 140 -5.69 -14.52 2.51
CA GLU A 140 -5.06 -15.25 1.40
C GLU A 140 -5.75 -15.09 0.04
N SER A 141 -7.05 -15.38 -0.04
CA SER A 141 -7.72 -15.67 -1.32
C SER A 141 -7.81 -14.48 -2.28
N HIS A 142 -7.84 -13.27 -1.75
CA HIS A 142 -8.24 -12.09 -2.53
C HIS A 142 -7.06 -11.32 -3.10
N ILE A 143 -6.00 -11.18 -2.31
CA ILE A 143 -4.80 -10.44 -2.73
C ILE A 143 -4.11 -11.14 -3.90
N ILE A 144 -4.09 -12.48 -3.89
CA ILE A 144 -3.56 -13.27 -4.99
C ILE A 144 -4.33 -13.01 -6.29
N GLN A 145 -5.66 -12.93 -6.23
CA GLN A 145 -6.50 -12.65 -7.39
C GLN A 145 -6.30 -11.24 -7.92
N LEU A 146 -6.21 -10.24 -7.03
CA LEU A 146 -5.91 -8.86 -7.44
C LEU A 146 -4.54 -8.79 -8.12
N ILE A 147 -3.49 -9.36 -7.52
CA ILE A 147 -2.13 -9.36 -8.10
C ILE A 147 -2.15 -10.04 -9.47
N LYS A 148 -2.83 -11.18 -9.59
CA LYS A 148 -2.98 -11.89 -10.86
C LYS A 148 -3.64 -11.00 -11.92
N TYR A 149 -4.70 -10.28 -11.53
CA TYR A 149 -5.43 -9.39 -12.43
C TYR A 149 -4.55 -8.23 -12.91
N LEU A 150 -3.89 -7.54 -11.98
CA LEU A 150 -2.99 -6.42 -12.27
C LEU A 150 -1.81 -6.83 -13.15
N ASN A 151 -1.22 -8.00 -12.89
CA ASN A 151 -0.08 -8.48 -13.65
C ASN A 151 -0.48 -8.96 -15.06
N LEU A 152 -1.50 -9.82 -15.17
CA LEU A 152 -1.86 -10.44 -16.46
C LEU A 152 -2.69 -9.54 -17.36
N TYR A 153 -3.65 -8.79 -16.80
CA TYR A 153 -4.62 -8.03 -17.60
C TYR A 153 -4.26 -6.54 -17.69
N LYS A 154 -3.57 -5.99 -16.69
CA LYS A 154 -3.06 -4.61 -16.71
C LYS A 154 -1.58 -4.48 -17.08
N ALA A 155 -0.89 -5.61 -17.28
CA ALA A 155 0.53 -5.66 -17.64
C ALA A 155 1.42 -4.88 -16.66
N ILE A 156 1.02 -4.79 -15.38
CA ILE A 156 1.81 -4.11 -14.35
C ILE A 156 2.83 -5.09 -13.77
N PRO A 157 4.13 -4.78 -13.85
CA PRO A 157 5.15 -5.70 -13.36
C PRO A 157 5.05 -5.87 -11.83
N ILE A 158 5.26 -7.10 -11.37
CA ILE A 158 5.21 -7.47 -9.94
C ILE A 158 6.13 -6.58 -9.09
N SER A 159 7.27 -6.16 -9.64
CA SER A 159 8.24 -5.28 -8.97
C SER A 159 7.70 -3.90 -8.55
N ARG A 160 6.55 -3.50 -9.11
CA ARG A 160 5.84 -2.24 -8.82
C ARG A 160 4.56 -2.44 -8.00
N ILE A 161 4.25 -3.67 -7.63
CA ILE A 161 3.15 -4.01 -6.74
C ILE A 161 3.77 -4.28 -5.36
N HIS A 162 3.33 -3.54 -4.36
CA HIS A 162 3.78 -3.67 -2.98
C HIS A 162 2.58 -4.01 -2.10
N ILE A 163 2.77 -4.91 -1.15
CA ILE A 163 1.78 -5.19 -0.11
C ILE A 163 2.18 -4.43 1.14
N ALA A 164 1.22 -3.74 1.74
CA ALA A 164 1.35 -3.04 3.03
C ALA A 164 0.34 -3.65 4.00
N CYS A 165 0.80 -4.19 5.13
CA CYS A 165 -0.13 -4.61 6.18
C CYS A 165 0.38 -4.43 7.60
N ILE A 166 -0.52 -4.34 8.58
CA ILE A 166 -0.08 -4.33 9.99
C ILE A 166 0.48 -5.69 10.34
N ALA A 167 -0.29 -6.73 10.09
CA ALA A 167 0.08 -8.09 10.42
C ALA A 167 -0.17 -9.06 9.26
N CYS A 168 0.63 -10.12 9.21
CA CYS A 168 0.45 -11.20 8.25
C CYS A 168 0.73 -12.55 8.91
N TYR A 169 0.00 -13.58 8.51
CA TYR A 169 0.27 -14.95 8.96
C TYR A 169 1.37 -15.61 8.10
N ASN A 170 2.22 -16.41 8.74
CA ASN A 170 3.29 -17.15 8.07
C ASN A 170 2.78 -18.01 6.90
N HIS A 171 1.66 -18.72 7.08
CA HIS A 171 1.12 -19.56 6.00
C HIS A 171 0.74 -18.74 4.76
N ILE A 172 0.22 -17.53 4.93
CA ILE A 172 -0.15 -16.65 3.81
C ILE A 172 1.10 -16.12 3.11
N LEU A 173 2.13 -15.74 3.87
CA LEU A 173 3.43 -15.37 3.29
C LEU A 173 4.00 -16.52 2.47
N ASN A 174 3.93 -17.76 2.96
CA ASN A 174 4.38 -18.95 2.24
C ASN A 174 3.71 -19.08 0.87
N ILE A 175 2.39 -18.94 0.83
CA ILE A 175 1.58 -19.07 -0.39
C ILE A 175 1.93 -17.97 -1.38
N ILE A 176 2.02 -16.72 -0.92
CA ILE A 176 2.40 -15.59 -1.79
C ILE A 176 3.83 -15.76 -2.30
N GLY A 177 4.77 -16.18 -1.45
CA GLY A 177 6.16 -16.39 -1.84
C GLY A 177 6.37 -17.56 -2.83
N MET A 178 5.48 -18.55 -2.84
CA MET A 178 5.49 -19.60 -3.86
C MET A 178 5.00 -19.09 -5.22
N GLN A 179 4.05 -18.16 -5.25
CA GLN A 179 3.44 -17.66 -6.49
C GLN A 179 4.13 -16.42 -7.06
N TYR A 180 4.59 -15.52 -6.20
CA TYR A 180 5.14 -14.21 -6.55
C TYR A 180 6.41 -13.91 -5.72
N PRO A 181 7.53 -14.61 -5.97
CA PRO A 181 8.74 -14.49 -5.14
C PRO A 181 9.37 -13.07 -5.17
N GLU A 182 9.21 -12.34 -6.26
CA GLU A 182 9.72 -10.97 -6.40
C GLU A 182 8.90 -9.92 -5.64
N LEU A 183 7.69 -10.28 -5.21
CA LEU A 183 6.77 -9.37 -4.55
C LEU A 183 7.34 -8.89 -3.21
N LYS A 184 7.14 -7.61 -2.94
CA LYS A 184 7.61 -6.98 -1.71
C LYS A 184 6.46 -6.81 -0.74
N ILE A 185 6.63 -7.32 0.47
CA ILE A 185 5.64 -7.24 1.54
C ILE A 185 6.21 -6.44 2.68
N TYR A 186 5.53 -5.36 3.04
CA TYR A 186 5.85 -4.48 4.14
C TYR A 186 4.88 -4.77 5.28
N THR A 187 5.41 -5.22 6.41
CA THR A 187 4.58 -5.56 7.57
C THR A 187 5.19 -5.10 8.88
N THR A 188 4.35 -4.84 9.88
CA THR A 188 4.83 -4.51 11.24
C THR A 188 4.96 -5.76 12.12
N LYS A 189 4.23 -6.83 11.79
CA LYS A 189 4.21 -8.05 12.60
C LYS A 189 3.93 -9.30 11.76
N ILE A 190 4.66 -10.36 12.05
CA ILE A 190 4.39 -11.69 11.50
C ILE A 190 3.78 -12.54 12.61
N ILE A 191 2.58 -13.07 12.35
CA ILE A 191 1.87 -14.01 13.22
C ILE A 191 2.27 -15.42 12.78
N LYS A 192 2.68 -16.24 13.74
CA LYS A 192 3.09 -17.62 13.47
C LYS A 192 1.91 -18.49 13.11
#